data_AF-A0A484ZG51-F1
#
_entry.id   AF-A0A484ZG51-F1
#
_cell.length_a   1.000
_cell.length_b   1.000
_cell.length_c   1.000
_cell.angle_alpha   90.00
_cell.angle_beta   90.00
_cell.angle_gamma   90.00
#
_symmetry.space_group_name_H-M   'P 1'
#
loop_
_entity.id
_entity.type
_entity.pdbx_description
1 polymer ?
#
loop_
_entity_poly.entity_id
_entity_poly.type
_entity_poly.pdbx_seq_one_letter_code
_entity_poly.pdbx_strand_id
1 'polypeptide(L)'
;MSEQRVKHVVLAVGNNMMGDDGAGPLLYDMMTQNPIADWYAIDGGSAPENSVHQVRELKPELLVLVDAADMELDPGQIRIIDADSIAEMFIMSTHNLPLNFLIDQLKEDIPQVIFIGIQPSIVSFAFR
;
A
#
# COMPACT_ATOMS: atom_id res chain seq x y z
N MET A 1 16.85 22.63 15.96
CA MET A 1 16.69 21.35 15.24
C MET A 1 15.43 21.51 14.43
N SER A 2 15.52 21.60 13.10
CA SER A 2 14.33 21.63 12.26
C SER A 2 13.64 20.28 12.40
N GLU A 3 12.40 20.26 12.89
CA GLU A 3 11.57 19.06 12.81
C GLU A 3 11.52 18.63 11.35
N GLN A 4 11.96 17.41 11.08
CA GLN A 4 11.90 16.84 9.75
C GLN A 4 10.41 16.58 9.46
N ARG A 5 9.82 17.46 8.63
CA ARG A 5 8.40 17.41 8.32
C ARG A 5 8.17 16.29 7.31
N VAL A 6 7.50 15.22 7.74
CA VAL A 6 7.01 14.18 6.84
C VAL A 6 6.06 14.84 5.85
N LYS A 7 6.35 14.72 4.55
CA LYS A 7 5.47 15.23 3.48
C LYS A 7 4.77 14.12 2.75
N HIS A 8 5.42 12.98 2.61
CA HIS A 8 4.91 11.85 1.85
C HIS A 8 4.91 10.60 2.72
N VAL A 9 3.86 9.80 2.60
CA VAL A 9 3.70 8.55 3.33
C VAL A 9 3.57 7.41 2.34
N VAL A 10 4.28 6.32 2.58
CA VAL A 10 3.99 5.01 1.98
C VAL A 10 3.23 4.19 2.99
N LEU A 11 2.06 3.69 2.61
CA LEU A 11 1.35 2.63 3.34
C LEU A 11 1.59 1.31 2.60
N ALA A 12 2.46 0.50 3.16
CA ALA A 12 2.83 -0.80 2.61
C ALA A 12 1.82 -1.87 3.05
N VAL A 13 1.17 -2.53 2.11
CA VAL A 13 0.12 -3.52 2.35
C VAL A 13 0.60 -4.91 1.94
N GLY A 14 0.17 -5.92 2.67
CA GLY A 14 0.40 -7.32 2.32
C GLY A 14 0.82 -8.20 3.50
N ASN A 15 1.13 -9.46 3.21
CA ASN A 15 1.52 -10.47 4.18
C ASN A 15 2.84 -11.16 3.79
N ASN A 16 3.86 -10.98 4.62
CA ASN A 16 5.18 -11.61 4.41
C ASN A 16 5.18 -13.15 4.45
N MET A 17 4.10 -13.79 4.91
CA MET A 17 3.94 -15.24 4.91
C MET A 17 3.24 -15.78 3.66
N MET A 18 2.78 -14.92 2.74
CA MET A 18 1.94 -15.26 1.59
C MET A 18 2.67 -15.14 0.24
N GLY A 19 3.97 -15.37 0.20
CA GLY A 19 4.77 -15.32 -1.04
C GLY A 19 4.93 -13.88 -1.55
N ASP A 20 4.54 -13.64 -2.81
CA ASP A 20 4.69 -12.33 -3.46
C ASP A 20 3.76 -11.26 -2.86
N ASP A 21 2.77 -11.65 -2.07
CA ASP A 21 1.98 -10.73 -1.22
C ASP A 21 2.86 -10.02 -0.16
N GLY A 22 4.09 -10.49 0.04
CA GLY A 22 5.11 -9.81 0.84
C GLY A 22 5.74 -8.58 0.16
N ALA A 23 5.32 -8.17 -1.05
CA ALA A 23 5.91 -7.06 -1.78
C ALA A 23 5.85 -5.72 -1.01
N GLY A 24 4.70 -5.39 -0.41
CA GLY A 24 4.57 -4.21 0.45
C GLY A 24 5.45 -4.30 1.71
N PRO A 25 5.35 -5.36 2.53
CA PRO A 25 6.23 -5.56 3.69
C PRO A 25 7.74 -5.46 3.35
N LEU A 26 8.16 -6.00 2.20
CA LEU A 26 9.54 -5.86 1.74
C LEU A 26 9.91 -4.41 1.45
N LEU A 27 9.02 -3.64 0.81
CA LEU A 27 9.23 -2.21 0.58
C LEU A 27 9.34 -1.43 1.90
N TYR A 28 8.49 -1.74 2.89
CA TYR A 28 8.57 -1.15 4.22
C TYR A 28 9.94 -1.39 4.87
N ASP A 29 10.43 -2.63 4.84
CA ASP A 29 11.75 -2.99 5.37
C ASP A 29 12.87 -2.21 4.65
N MET A 30 12.80 -2.12 3.32
CA MET A 30 13.78 -1.40 2.50
C MET A 30 13.83 0.10 2.83
N MET A 31 12.68 0.75 2.99
CA MET A 31 12.59 2.17 3.34
C MET A 31 13.01 2.45 4.79
N THR A 32 12.77 1.51 5.69
CA THR A 32 13.22 1.60 7.09
C THR A 32 14.74 1.47 7.19
N GLN A 33 15.33 0.55 6.42
CA GLN A 33 16.78 0.36 6.35
C GLN A 33 17.49 1.51 5.61
N ASN A 34 16.82 2.12 4.63
CA ASN A 34 17.36 3.21 3.82
C ASN A 34 16.37 4.39 3.79
N PRO A 35 16.31 5.20 4.86
CA PRO A 35 15.36 6.31 4.94
C PRO A 35 15.53 7.31 3.80
N ILE A 36 14.40 7.71 3.21
CA ILE A 36 14.34 8.71 2.15
C ILE A 36 13.85 10.03 2.78
N ALA A 37 14.53 11.14 2.50
CA ALA A 37 14.15 12.44 3.02
C ALA A 37 12.69 12.79 2.65
N ASP A 38 11.95 13.36 3.61
CA ASP A 38 10.53 13.74 3.52
C ASP A 38 9.52 12.58 3.32
N TRP A 39 9.99 11.33 3.28
CA TRP A 39 9.15 10.12 3.20
C TRP A 39 9.10 9.39 4.52
N TYR A 40 7.94 8.82 4.83
CA TYR A 40 7.73 7.93 5.97
C TYR A 40 6.99 6.67 5.53
N ALA A 41 7.47 5.50 5.95
CA ALA A 41 6.84 4.23 5.62
C ALA A 41 6.04 3.71 6.83
N ILE A 42 4.81 3.26 6.58
CA ILE A 42 3.94 2.59 7.54
C ILE A 42 3.73 1.15 7.05
N ASP A 43 3.93 0.20 7.95
CA ASP A 43 3.50 -1.18 7.74
C ASP A 43 1.99 -1.27 7.98
N GLY A 44 1.22 -1.50 6.91
CA GLY A 44 -0.22 -1.72 6.94
C GLY A 44 -0.61 -3.17 7.16
N GLY A 45 0.34 -4.10 7.02
CA GLY A 45 0.08 -5.55 7.04
C GLY A 45 -1.05 -5.95 6.10
N SER A 46 -1.74 -7.04 6.44
CA SER A 46 -2.89 -7.56 5.67
C SER A 46 -4.21 -6.80 5.93
N ALA A 47 -4.20 -5.85 6.86
CA ALA A 47 -5.39 -5.13 7.33
C ALA A 47 -5.07 -3.62 7.46
N PRO A 48 -4.88 -2.93 6.32
CA PRO A 48 -4.40 -1.55 6.27
C PRO A 48 -5.37 -0.53 6.88
N GLU A 49 -6.65 -0.89 7.06
CA GLU A 49 -7.64 -0.07 7.78
C GLU A 49 -7.23 0.23 9.23
N ASN A 50 -6.43 -0.65 9.83
CA ASN A 50 -5.91 -0.46 11.18
C ASN A 50 -4.90 0.69 11.26
N SER A 51 -4.26 1.06 10.14
CA SER A 51 -3.22 2.09 10.08
C SER A 51 -3.74 3.48 9.67
N VAL A 52 -5.04 3.62 9.41
CA VAL A 52 -5.67 4.90 8.98
C VAL A 52 -5.39 6.05 9.94
N HIS A 53 -5.53 5.79 11.24
CA HIS A 53 -5.33 6.81 12.27
C HIS A 53 -3.90 7.36 12.23
N GLN A 54 -2.91 6.47 12.09
CA GLN A 54 -1.50 6.84 11.99
C GLN A 54 -1.21 7.67 10.74
N VAL A 55 -1.78 7.28 9.59
CA VAL A 55 -1.64 8.06 8.33
C VAL A 55 -2.19 9.47 8.50
N ARG A 56 -3.38 9.61 9.11
CA ARG A 56 -4.04 10.91 9.33
C ARG A 56 -3.27 11.82 10.29
N GLU A 57 -2.65 11.25 11.33
CA GLU A 57 -1.83 12.02 12.28
C GLU A 57 -0.61 12.67 11.61
N LEU A 58 -0.03 12.01 10.62
CA LEU A 58 1.13 12.52 9.87
C LEU A 58 0.76 13.67 8.92
N LYS A 59 -0.53 13.84 8.57
CA LYS A 59 -1.03 14.87 7.64
C LYS A 59 -0.19 15.01 6.37
N PRO A 60 0.02 13.90 5.62
CA PRO A 60 0.85 13.95 4.42
C PRO A 60 0.22 14.80 3.32
N GLU A 61 1.06 15.35 2.46
CA GLU A 61 0.65 15.96 1.18
C GLU A 61 0.38 14.88 0.13
N LEU A 62 1.06 13.73 0.23
CA LEU A 62 0.91 12.56 -0.64
C LEU A 62 0.89 11.26 0.17
N LEU A 63 -0.09 10.42 -0.08
CA LEU A 63 -0.11 9.02 0.32
C LEU A 63 0.08 8.11 -0.89
N VAL A 64 1.01 7.16 -0.78
CA VAL A 64 1.20 6.07 -1.74
C VAL A 64 0.87 4.75 -1.05
N LEU A 65 -0.19 4.09 -1.48
CA LEU A 65 -0.47 2.71 -1.08
C LEU A 65 0.27 1.77 -2.03
N VAL A 66 0.93 0.75 -1.49
CA VAL A 66 1.64 -0.25 -2.29
C VAL A 66 1.21 -1.64 -1.85
N ASP A 67 0.75 -2.46 -2.78
CA ASP A 67 0.27 -3.82 -2.54
C ASP A 67 0.61 -4.75 -3.71
N ALA A 68 0.63 -6.06 -3.44
CA ALA A 68 0.53 -7.05 -4.50
C ALA A 68 -0.90 -7.02 -5.06
N ALA A 69 -1.04 -6.91 -6.37
CA ALA A 69 -2.34 -6.83 -7.03
C ALA A 69 -2.35 -7.70 -8.27
N ASP A 70 -3.28 -8.65 -8.34
CA ASP A 70 -3.49 -9.43 -9.56
C ASP A 70 -4.19 -8.56 -10.62
N MET A 71 -3.46 -8.26 -11.68
CA MET A 71 -3.85 -7.38 -12.77
C MET A 71 -3.84 -8.11 -14.12
N GLU A 72 -3.71 -9.44 -14.11
CA GLU A 72 -3.54 -10.28 -15.32
C GLU A 72 -2.35 -9.84 -16.20
N LEU A 73 -1.28 -9.35 -15.57
CA LEU A 73 -0.04 -8.95 -16.24
C LEU A 73 1.06 -10.00 -16.05
N ASP A 74 2.20 -9.79 -16.69
CA ASP A 74 3.41 -10.57 -16.40
C ASP A 74 3.88 -10.32 -14.95
N PRO A 75 4.37 -11.34 -14.22
CA PRO A 75 4.87 -11.17 -12.86
C PRO A 75 5.90 -10.04 -12.72
N GLY A 76 5.77 -9.26 -11.64
CA GLY A 76 6.61 -8.10 -11.35
C GLY A 76 6.25 -6.83 -12.13
N GLN A 77 5.24 -6.87 -13.01
CA GLN A 77 4.72 -5.65 -13.65
C GLN A 77 4.12 -4.71 -12.60
N ILE A 78 4.45 -3.42 -12.72
CA ILE A 78 4.01 -2.37 -11.81
C ILE A 78 3.02 -1.46 -12.54
N ARG A 79 1.91 -1.11 -11.89
CA ARG A 79 0.97 -0.11 -12.39
C ARG A 79 0.56 0.85 -11.28
N ILE A 80 0.38 2.11 -11.66
CA ILE A 80 -0.47 3.01 -10.87
C ILE A 80 -1.90 2.62 -11.24
N ILE A 81 -2.66 2.21 -10.24
CA ILE A 81 -4.04 1.79 -10.42
C ILE A 81 -4.94 2.94 -9.98
N ASP A 82 -5.87 3.33 -10.86
CA ASP A 82 -6.90 4.29 -10.50
C ASP A 82 -7.83 3.66 -9.46
N ALA A 83 -8.15 4.41 -8.41
CA ALA A 83 -9.02 3.96 -7.33
C ALA A 83 -10.39 3.50 -7.86
N ASP A 84 -10.90 4.17 -8.90
CA ASP A 84 -12.16 3.82 -9.54
C ASP A 84 -12.07 2.47 -10.27
N SER A 85 -10.88 2.08 -10.74
CA SER A 85 -10.61 0.77 -11.36
C SER A 85 -10.39 -0.36 -10.36
N ILE A 86 -10.01 -0.06 -9.10
CA ILE A 86 -9.81 -1.08 -8.04
C ILE A 86 -11.12 -1.81 -7.74
N ALA A 87 -12.24 -1.08 -7.74
CA ALA A 87 -13.56 -1.65 -7.47
C ALA A 87 -13.95 -2.75 -8.47
N GLU A 88 -13.49 -2.65 -9.72
CA GLU A 88 -13.75 -3.64 -10.77
C GLU A 88 -12.81 -4.86 -10.68
N MET A 89 -11.55 -4.66 -10.27
CA MET A 89 -10.56 -5.74 -10.15
C MET A 89 -10.84 -6.68 -8.96
N PHE A 90 -11.43 -6.18 -7.87
CA PHE A 90 -11.67 -6.93 -6.64
C PHE A 90 -12.99 -7.74 -6.59
N ILE A 91 -13.75 -7.83 -7.69
CA ILE A 91 -15.00 -8.62 -7.76
C ILE A 91 -14.77 -10.12 -7.45
N MET A 92 -13.52 -10.59 -7.37
CA MET A 92 -13.13 -12.00 -7.23
C MET A 92 -12.42 -12.39 -5.91
N SER A 93 -12.58 -11.67 -4.79
CA SER A 93 -12.01 -12.12 -3.49
C SER A 93 -12.97 -12.03 -2.30
N THR A 94 -12.95 -13.07 -1.45
CA THR A 94 -13.83 -13.23 -0.28
C THR A 94 -13.22 -12.57 0.96
N HIS A 95 -13.87 -11.52 1.46
CA HIS A 95 -13.61 -10.81 2.74
C HIS A 95 -12.27 -10.06 2.89
N ASN A 96 -12.28 -8.77 2.58
CA ASN A 96 -11.89 -7.65 3.44
C ASN A 96 -12.52 -6.39 2.83
N LEU A 97 -12.67 -5.30 3.58
CA LEU A 97 -13.22 -4.06 3.05
C LEU A 97 -12.45 -3.71 1.77
N PRO A 98 -13.08 -3.60 0.58
CA PRO A 98 -12.29 -3.49 -0.62
C PRO A 98 -11.49 -2.18 -0.56
N LEU A 99 -10.22 -2.26 -0.97
CA LEU A 99 -9.21 -1.23 -0.72
C LEU A 99 -9.63 0.15 -1.28
N ASN A 100 -10.54 0.15 -2.26
CA ASN A 100 -11.18 1.35 -2.77
C ASN A 100 -11.88 2.18 -1.67
N PHE A 101 -12.61 1.56 -0.74
CA PHE A 101 -13.27 2.30 0.35
C PHE A 101 -12.27 2.97 1.28
N LEU A 102 -11.16 2.28 1.58
CA LEU A 102 -10.07 2.84 2.37
C LEU A 102 -9.46 4.06 1.66
N ILE A 103 -9.20 3.93 0.36
CA ILE A 103 -8.64 4.99 -0.46
C ILE A 103 -9.60 6.19 -0.51
N ASP A 104 -10.89 5.96 -0.71
CA ASP A 104 -11.90 7.02 -0.76
C ASP A 104 -11.99 7.78 0.57
N GLN A 105 -11.95 7.06 1.70
CA GLN A 105 -11.93 7.69 3.01
C GLN A 105 -10.67 8.54 3.23
N LEU A 106 -9.51 8.08 2.76
CA LEU A 106 -8.24 8.80 2.93
C LEU A 106 -8.12 10.02 2.01
N LYS A 107 -8.76 9.99 0.84
CA LYS A 107 -8.85 11.15 -0.07
C LYS A 107 -9.60 12.35 0.54
N GLU A 108 -10.44 12.14 1.56
CA GLU A 108 -11.12 13.24 2.27
C GLU A 108 -10.13 14.14 3.05
N ASP A 109 -9.02 13.57 3.53
CA ASP A 109 -8.05 14.28 4.37
C ASP A 109 -6.73 14.57 3.66
N ILE A 110 -6.39 13.79 2.63
CA ILE A 110 -5.07 13.78 2.00
C ILE A 110 -5.19 14.31 0.56
N PRO A 111 -4.46 15.38 0.19
CA PRO A 111 -4.60 16.02 -1.13
C PRO A 111 -4.36 15.09 -2.32
N GLN A 112 -3.44 14.13 -2.17
CA GLN A 112 -3.10 13.18 -3.21
C GLN A 112 -2.95 11.78 -2.63
N VAL A 113 -3.70 10.84 -3.19
CA VAL A 113 -3.63 9.41 -2.85
C VAL A 113 -3.38 8.62 -4.14
N ILE A 114 -2.33 7.82 -4.14
CA ILE A 114 -1.94 6.96 -5.28
C ILE A 114 -1.93 5.52 -4.81
N PHE A 115 -2.46 4.60 -5.61
CA PHE A 115 -2.29 3.18 -5.41
C PHE A 115 -1.34 2.59 -6.46
N ILE A 116 -0.33 1.84 -6.00
CA ILE A 116 0.62 1.13 -6.84
C ILE A 116 0.42 -0.37 -6.61
N GLY A 117 0.01 -1.06 -7.67
CA GLY A 117 -0.07 -2.52 -7.68
C GLY A 117 1.17 -3.14 -8.30
N ILE A 118 1.62 -4.25 -7.72
CA ILE A 118 2.69 -5.10 -8.25
C ILE A 118 2.09 -6.46 -8.58
N GLN A 119 2.19 -6.91 -9.83
CA GLN A 119 1.68 -8.22 -10.24
C GLN A 119 2.45 -9.34 -9.52
N PRO A 120 1.78 -10.17 -8.70
CA PRO A 120 2.42 -11.34 -8.11
C PRO A 120 2.58 -12.46 -9.15
N SER A 121 3.59 -13.30 -8.96
CA SER A 121 3.65 -14.62 -9.61
C SER A 121 2.93 -15.67 -8.77
N ILE A 122 3.14 -15.66 -7.45
CA ILE A 122 2.64 -16.69 -6.52
C ILE A 122 2.19 -16.02 -5.22
N VAL A 123 0.91 -16.22 -4.86
CA VAL A 123 0.37 -15.90 -3.54
C VAL A 123 -0.01 -17.20 -2.84
N SER A 124 0.80 -17.62 -1.89
CA SER A 124 0.62 -18.90 -1.18
C SER A 124 1.30 -18.89 0.18
N PHE A 125 0.66 -19.51 1.17
CA PHE A 125 1.18 -19.59 2.53
C PHE A 125 2.49 -20.38 2.59
N ALA A 126 3.48 -19.83 3.30
CA ALA A 126 4.80 -20.41 3.55
C ALA A 126 5.65 -20.68 2.29
N PHE A 127 5.37 -19.97 1.20
CA PHE A 127 6.25 -19.92 0.03
C PHE A 127 7.26 -18.76 0.21
N ARG A 128 8.53 -18.97 -0.17
CA ARG A 128 9.60 -17.97 -0.06
C ARG A 128 10.47 -17.98 -1.30
#